data_AF-A0A7C4BX82-F1
#
_entry.id   AF-A0A7C4BX82-F1
#
_cell.length_a   1.000
_cell.length_b   1.000
_cell.length_c   1.000
_cell.angle_alpha   90.00
_cell.angle_beta   90.00
_cell.angle_gamma   90.00
#
_symmetry.space_group_name_H-M   'P 1'
#
loop_
_entity.id
_entity.type
_entity.pdbx_description
1 polymer ?
#
loop_
_entity_poly.entity_id
_entity_poly.type
_entity_poly.pdbx_seq_one_letter_code
_entity_poly.pdbx_strand_id
1 'polypeptide(L)' 'MLKTPFFLLYGLMIVGLTGWANYRGWSFSRVNEIRDVPKSVRDNPGAYRSPYVGQHRYTGGK' A
#
# COMPACT_ATOMS: atom_id res chain seq x y z
N MET A 1 29.08 28.93 23.05
CA MET A 1 29.52 27.62 22.54
C MET A 1 28.34 26.66 22.59
N LEU A 2 28.02 26.01 21.48
CA LEU A 2 27.02 24.93 21.45
C LEU A 2 27.59 23.74 22.25
N LYS A 3 26.89 23.37 23.33
CA LYS A 3 27.36 22.33 24.26
C LYS A 3 27.32 20.93 23.65
N THR A 4 26.50 20.71 22.62
CA THR A 4 26.26 19.40 22.00
C THR A 4 25.92 19.52 20.50
N PRO A 5 26.84 19.99 19.65
CA PRO A 5 26.57 20.24 18.23
C PRO A 5 26.15 18.98 17.45
N PHE A 6 26.57 17.79 17.91
CA PHE A 6 26.19 16.52 17.30
C PHE A 6 24.69 16.23 17.35
N PHE A 7 24.00 16.57 18.46
CA PHE A 7 22.55 16.36 18.54
C PHE A 7 21.80 17.31 17.62
N LEU A 8 22.29 18.55 17.45
CA LEU A 8 21.72 19.50 16.50
C LEU A 8 21.88 19.00 15.06
N LEU A 9 23.09 18.56 14.70
CA LEU A 9 23.37 18.00 13.38
C LEU A 9 22.50 16.76 13.10
N TYR A 10 22.39 15.87 14.09
CA TYR A 10 21.54 14.68 14.01
C TYR A 10 20.06 15.03 13.79
N GLY A 11 19.53 15.99 14.55
CA GLY A 11 18.16 16.47 14.39
C GLY A 11 17.91 17.06 12.99
N LEU A 12 18.82 17.92 12.51
CA LEU A 12 18.75 18.48 11.16
C LEU A 12 18.79 17.40 10.08
N MET A 13 19.65 16.39 10.26
CA MET A 13 19.75 15.26 9.33
C MET A 13 18.43 14.47 9.27
N ILE A 14 17.82 14.14 10.42
CA ILE A 14 16.53 13.43 10.45
C ILE A 14 15.44 14.24 9.76
N VAL A 15 15.30 15.51 10.10
CA VAL A 15 14.25 16.37 9.55
C VAL A 15 14.45 16.55 8.04
N GLY A 16 15.68 16.81 7.60
CA GLY A 16 16.02 16.97 6.19
C GLY A 16 15.75 15.70 5.38
N LEU A 17 16.20 14.54 5.85
CA LEU A 17 15.97 13.26 5.18
C LEU A 17 14.49 12.91 5.12
N THR A 18 13.74 13.15 6.21
CA THR A 18 12.30 12.85 6.26
C THR A 18 11.51 13.77 5.32
N GLY A 19 11.84 15.06 5.28
CA GLY A 19 11.21 16.01 4.34
C GLY A 19 11.50 15.64 2.88
N TRP A 20 12.76 15.30 2.58
CA TRP A 20 13.16 14.86 1.24
C TRP A 20 12.49 13.55 0.81
N ALA A 21 12.42 12.57 1.71
CA ALA A 21 11.74 11.29 1.50
C ALA A 21 10.26 11.50 1.16
N ASN A 22 9.55 12.33 1.93
CA ASN A 22 8.15 12.66 1.66
C ASN A 22 7.97 13.39 0.32
N TYR A 23 8.81 14.38 0.03
CA TYR A 23 8.74 15.12 -1.24
C TYR A 23 8.95 14.22 -2.46
N ARG A 24 9.85 13.23 -2.35
CA ARG A 24 10.11 12.23 -3.41
C ARG A 24 9.06 11.13 -3.47
N GLY A 25 8.11 11.08 -2.52
CA GLY A 25 7.14 9.98 -2.41
C GLY A 25 7.78 8.65 -2.01
N TRP A 26 8.89 8.70 -1.25
CA TRP A 26 9.54 7.49 -0.78
C TRP A 26 8.62 6.79 0.22
N SER A 27 8.26 5.55 -0.08
CA SER A 27 7.38 4.73 0.74
C SER A 27 7.98 3.33 0.86
N PHE A 28 7.88 2.75 2.06
CA PHE A 28 8.22 1.34 2.27
C PHE A 28 7.21 0.39 1.61
N SER A 29 6.04 0.90 1.24
CA SER A 29 5.00 0.14 0.53
C SER A 29 5.07 0.44 -0.97
N ARG A 30 4.76 -0.56 -1.81
CA ARG A 30 4.69 -0.31 -3.25
C ARG A 30 3.42 0.49 -3.53
N VAL A 31 3.55 1.58 -4.29
CA VAL A 31 2.40 2.42 -4.68
C VAL A 31 1.37 1.64 -5.50
N ASN A 32 1.82 0.62 -6.24
CA ASN A 32 0.97 -0.23 -7.09
C ASN A 32 0.61 -1.57 -6.43
N GLU A 33 0.69 -1.65 -5.10
CA GLU A 33 0.28 -2.88 -4.42
C GLU A 33 -1.25 -2.99 -4.42
N ILE A 34 -1.78 -3.94 -5.19
CA ILE A 34 -3.20 -4.27 -5.17
C ILE A 34 -3.44 -5.20 -3.98
N ARG A 35 -4.07 -4.66 -2.94
CA ARG A 35 -4.59 -5.43 -1.80
C ARG A 35 -6.09 -5.63 -2.00
N ASP A 36 -6.58 -6.80 -1.59
CA ASP A 36 -8.02 -7.13 -1.55
C ASP A 36 -8.75 -7.37 -2.89
N VAL A 37 -8.02 -7.54 -4.01
CA VAL A 37 -8.60 -8.05 -5.25
C VAL A 37 -8.34 -9.55 -5.37
N PRO A 38 -9.38 -10.40 -5.56
CA PRO A 38 -9.21 -11.83 -5.79
C PRO A 38 -8.30 -12.09 -6.98
N LYS A 39 -7.20 -12.82 -6.78
CA LYS A 39 -6.25 -13.16 -7.86
C LYS A 39 -6.87 -14.14 -8.86
N SER A 40 -7.85 -14.92 -8.41
CA SER A 40 -8.62 -15.83 -9.22
C SER A 40 -10.08 -15.80 -8.80
N VAL A 41 -10.96 -16.27 -9.69
CA VAL A 41 -12.39 -16.47 -9.37
C VAL A 41 -12.56 -17.36 -8.13
N ARG A 42 -11.63 -18.28 -7.85
CA ARG A 42 -11.64 -19.17 -6.67
C ARG A 42 -11.35 -18.44 -5.36
N ASP A 43 -10.73 -17.28 -5.41
CA ASP A 43 -10.45 -16.45 -4.24
C ASP A 43 -11.64 -15.53 -3.91
N ASN A 44 -12.70 -15.52 -4.73
CA ASN A 44 -13.94 -14.82 -4.46
C ASN A 44 -14.89 -15.74 -3.64
N PRO A 45 -15.22 -15.41 -2.39
CA PRO A 45 -16.17 -16.18 -1.58
C PRO A 45 -17.55 -16.33 -2.22
N GLY A 46 -17.94 -15.37 -3.07
CA GLY A 46 -19.18 -15.41 -3.85
C GLY A 46 -19.15 -16.39 -5.03
N ALA A 47 -17.98 -16.88 -5.45
CA ALA A 47 -17.85 -17.78 -6.59
C ALA A 47 -18.22 -19.24 -6.29
N TYR A 48 -18.20 -19.65 -5.01
CA TYR A 48 -18.63 -21.00 -4.61
C TYR A 48 -20.15 -21.12 -4.45
N ARG A 49 -20.92 -20.02 -4.61
CA ARG A 49 -22.38 -20.09 -4.49
C ARG A 49 -22.97 -20.92 -5.63
N SER A 50 -23.83 -21.86 -5.24
CA SER A 50 -24.34 -22.92 -6.11
C SER A 50 -25.11 -22.38 -7.31
N PRO A 51 -24.88 -22.91 -8.53
CA PRO A 51 -25.46 -22.38 -9.73
C PRO A 51 -26.87 -22.89 -10.07
N TYR A 52 -27.74 -23.05 -9.08
CA TYR A 52 -29.11 -23.56 -9.30
C TYR A 52 -30.22 -22.55 -8.95
N VAL A 53 -29.88 -21.27 -8.74
CA VAL A 53 -30.84 -20.17 -8.53
C VAL A 53 -30.57 -19.04 -9.53
N GLY A 54 -31.10 -19.21 -10.75
CA GLY A 54 -31.44 -18.12 -11.68
C GLY A 54 -30.33 -17.42 -12.46
N GLN A 55 -29.15 -17.14 -11.90
CA GLN A 55 -28.06 -16.44 -12.61
C GLN A 55 -26.67 -16.78 -12.09
N HIS A 56 -25.82 -17.31 -12.98
CA HIS A 56 -24.58 -18.04 -12.61
C HIS A 56 -23.34 -17.65 -13.39
N ARG A 57 -23.27 -16.42 -13.87
CA ARG A 57 -22.09 -15.96 -14.58
C ARG A 57 -21.75 -14.56 -14.11
N TYR A 58 -20.56 -14.44 -13.53
CA TYR A 58 -19.89 -13.17 -13.40
C TYR A 58 -19.55 -12.69 -14.82
N THR A 59 -20.41 -11.87 -15.43
CA THR A 59 -20.26 -11.34 -16.80
C THR A 59 -19.57 -9.99 -16.85
N GLY A 60 -18.70 -9.70 -15.88
CA GLY A 60 -18.07 -8.39 -15.73
C GLY A 60 -16.62 -8.52 -15.32
N GLY A 61 -15.79 -9.06 -16.22
CA GLY A 61 -14.36 -8.75 -16.18
C GLY A 61 -14.20 -7.27 -16.55
N LYS A 62 -13.66 -6.48 -15.63
CA LYS A 62 -12.95 -5.24 -15.94
C LYS A 62 -11.46 -5.51 -15.79
#